data_AF-A0A7S9DZJ5-F1
#
_entry.id   AF-A0A7S9DZJ5-F1
#
_cell.length_a   1.000
_cell.length_b   1.000
_cell.length_c   1.000
_cell.angle_alpha   90.00
_cell.angle_beta   90.00
_cell.angle_gamma   90.00
#
_symmetry.space_group_name_H-M   'P 1'
#
loop_
_entity.id
_entity.type
_entity.pdbx_description
1 polymer ?
#
loop_
_entity_poly.entity_id
_entity_poly.type
_entity_poly.pdbx_seq_one_letter_code
_entity_poly.pdbx_strand_id
1 'polypeptide(L)'
;MNLFIDTNVFLSFYHLSNDDLEEIHKLAVLLGKGDIKLWLPNQVKDEFQRNRENKIADALKKLKEQQKKPQFPQICKDYPEYEEIREHQKQYEKKLSSLIKKVTDDIAERSLKADEKISELFEKASLINPDAELILKAKLRMEVGNPPGKDGSLGDAINWESLLLHIPMGEDLHLVADDKDYYSVLDENALKDFLIDEWTSNNKSDVRFYRRLSQFFKEHYPDIKLAAELEKELAINELVNSSNFASTHSAIAKLQKYAEFNKSQSNELAQVGLSNSQINWIFCDDDVFSFYKSLLNNHGHDIEDELVEKLQAEIIQCETNGED
;
A
#
# COMPACT_ATOMS: atom_id res chain seq x y z
N MET A 1 -13.38 -1.62 -3.89
CA MET A 1 -12.65 -2.71 -4.60
C MET A 1 -12.30 -3.82 -3.61
N ASN A 2 -12.54 -5.10 -3.92
CA ASN A 2 -12.19 -6.21 -3.01
C ASN A 2 -10.78 -6.74 -3.30
N LEU A 3 -9.94 -6.81 -2.27
CA LEU A 3 -8.56 -7.27 -2.37
C LEU A 3 -8.31 -8.42 -1.37
N PHE A 4 -7.62 -9.45 -1.83
CA PHE A 4 -7.02 -10.47 -0.98
C PHE A 4 -5.51 -10.53 -1.24
N ILE A 5 -4.74 -10.71 -0.17
CA ILE A 5 -3.29 -10.86 -0.22
C ILE A 5 -2.92 -12.12 0.53
N ASP A 6 -2.22 -13.03 -0.14
CA ASP A 6 -1.71 -14.26 0.46
C ASP A 6 -0.64 -13.99 1.53
N THR A 7 -0.51 -14.90 2.50
CA THR A 7 0.46 -14.80 3.59
C THR A 7 1.89 -14.66 3.10
N ASN A 8 2.28 -15.35 2.02
CA ASN A 8 3.65 -15.29 1.52
C ASN A 8 4.02 -13.91 0.97
N VAL A 9 3.03 -13.18 0.44
CA VAL A 9 3.22 -11.80 -0.01
C VAL A 9 3.49 -10.90 1.19
N PHE A 10 2.71 -11.01 2.28
CA PHE A 10 3.00 -10.29 3.53
C PHE A 10 4.40 -10.61 4.10
N LEU A 11 4.80 -11.88 4.07
CA LEU A 11 6.12 -12.31 4.56
C LEU A 11 7.27 -11.81 3.67
N SER A 12 7.04 -11.61 2.37
CA SER A 12 8.06 -11.06 1.47
C SER A 12 8.50 -9.66 1.88
N PHE A 13 7.62 -8.90 2.54
CA PHE A 13 7.94 -7.58 3.07
C PHE A 13 9.00 -7.58 4.18
N TYR A 14 9.44 -8.73 4.72
CA TYR A 14 10.61 -8.75 5.62
C TYR A 14 11.95 -8.80 4.88
N HIS A 15 11.95 -9.02 3.57
CA HIS A 15 13.14 -8.90 2.73
C HIS A 15 13.38 -7.46 2.22
N LEU A 16 12.48 -6.52 2.60
CA LEU A 16 12.48 -5.07 2.41
C LEU A 16 13.43 -4.53 1.32
N SER A 17 12.88 -4.29 0.14
CA SER A 17 13.33 -3.19 -0.72
C SER A 17 12.61 -1.88 -0.32
N ASN A 18 13.10 -0.74 -0.80
CA ASN A 18 12.38 0.54 -0.60
C ASN A 18 11.00 0.51 -1.28
N ASP A 19 10.90 -0.16 -2.43
CA ASP A 19 9.66 -0.25 -3.22
C ASP A 19 8.56 -1.01 -2.44
N ASP A 20 8.95 -2.06 -1.72
CA ASP A 20 8.03 -2.86 -0.89
C ASP A 20 7.36 -2.03 0.22
N LEU A 21 8.10 -1.14 0.89
CA LEU A 21 7.53 -0.29 1.94
C LEU A 21 6.55 0.73 1.39
N GLU A 22 6.86 1.26 0.21
CA GLU A 22 6.02 2.25 -0.46
C GLU A 22 4.68 1.65 -0.87
N GLU A 23 4.68 0.42 -1.37
CA GLU A 23 3.46 -0.33 -1.73
C GLU A 23 2.57 -0.62 -0.51
N ILE A 24 3.16 -1.06 0.60
CA ILE A 24 2.42 -1.26 1.85
C ILE A 24 1.78 0.05 2.32
N HIS A 25 2.52 1.16 2.23
CA HIS A 25 2.02 2.46 2.65
C HIS A 25 0.84 2.93 1.79
N LYS A 26 0.95 2.80 0.45
CA LYS A 26 -0.17 3.07 -0.48
C LYS A 26 -1.40 2.26 -0.11
N LEU A 27 -1.24 0.97 0.21
CA LEU A 27 -2.35 0.11 0.60
C LEU A 27 -3.01 0.60 1.89
N ALA A 28 -2.22 0.97 2.90
CA ALA A 28 -2.73 1.47 4.18
C ALA A 28 -3.56 2.77 4.03
N VAL A 29 -3.19 3.62 3.07
CA VAL A 29 -3.92 4.83 2.70
C VAL A 29 -5.27 4.47 2.07
N LEU A 30 -5.28 3.58 1.07
CA LEU A 30 -6.51 3.15 0.36
C LEU A 30 -7.50 2.44 1.29
N LEU A 31 -7.01 1.60 2.20
CA LEU A 31 -7.84 0.98 3.23
C LEU A 31 -8.44 2.00 4.19
N GLY A 32 -7.67 3.02 4.57
CA GLY A 32 -8.14 4.08 5.45
C GLY A 32 -9.27 4.94 4.86
N LYS A 33 -9.33 5.06 3.52
CA LYS A 33 -10.40 5.76 2.81
C LYS A 33 -11.62 4.89 2.50
N GLY A 34 -11.43 3.58 2.42
CA GLY A 34 -12.48 2.63 2.04
C GLY A 34 -12.56 2.33 0.53
N ASP A 35 -11.64 2.85 -0.28
CA ASP A 35 -11.56 2.57 -1.72
C ASP A 35 -11.24 1.09 -1.98
N ILE A 36 -10.43 0.51 -1.10
CA ILE A 36 -10.12 -0.91 -1.05
C ILE A 36 -10.66 -1.52 0.24
N LYS A 37 -11.24 -2.71 0.11
CA LYS A 37 -11.57 -3.60 1.21
C LYS A 37 -10.62 -4.80 1.16
N LEU A 38 -9.68 -4.86 2.11
CA LEU A 38 -8.79 -6.01 2.27
C LEU A 38 -9.51 -7.10 3.06
N TRP A 39 -9.76 -8.23 2.42
CA TRP A 39 -10.32 -9.41 3.07
C TRP A 39 -9.21 -10.24 3.70
N LEU A 40 -9.31 -10.48 5.00
CA LEU A 40 -8.26 -11.14 5.78
C LEU A 40 -8.86 -12.35 6.52
N PRO A 41 -8.80 -13.56 5.95
CA PRO A 41 -9.07 -14.78 6.70
C PRO A 41 -8.14 -14.92 7.90
N ASN A 42 -8.64 -15.37 9.05
CA ASN A 42 -7.82 -15.58 10.24
C ASN A 42 -6.68 -16.58 9.99
N GLN A 43 -6.87 -17.50 9.04
CA GLN A 43 -5.82 -18.41 8.58
C GLN A 43 -4.59 -17.65 8.05
N VAL A 44 -4.77 -16.57 7.27
CA VAL A 44 -3.66 -15.72 6.77
C VAL A 44 -2.88 -15.13 7.94
N LYS A 45 -3.60 -14.62 8.96
CA LYS A 45 -3.02 -14.01 10.16
C LYS A 45 -2.24 -15.01 10.99
N ASP A 46 -2.81 -16.19 11.23
CA ASP A 46 -2.15 -17.24 12.02
C ASP A 46 -0.92 -17.77 11.28
N GLU A 47 -1.01 -17.96 9.96
CA GLU A 47 0.12 -18.39 9.14
C GLU A 47 1.23 -17.35 9.11
N PHE A 48 0.88 -16.06 9.00
CA PHE A 48 1.83 -14.97 9.09
C PHE A 48 2.58 -15.02 10.44
N GLN A 49 1.87 -15.16 11.55
CA GLN A 49 2.47 -15.24 12.87
C GLN A 49 3.40 -16.45 13.04
N ARG A 50 3.02 -17.64 12.54
CA ARG A 50 3.85 -18.85 12.59
C ARG A 50 5.13 -18.72 11.76
N ASN A 51 5.03 -18.10 10.59
CA ASN A 51 6.12 -18.05 9.62
C ASN A 51 7.03 -16.82 9.75
N ARG A 52 6.58 -15.77 10.47
CA ARG A 52 7.33 -14.52 10.68
C ARG A 52 8.74 -14.77 11.21
N GLU A 53 8.88 -15.56 12.27
CA GLU A 53 10.18 -15.81 12.91
C GLU A 53 11.16 -16.49 11.93
N ASN A 54 10.68 -17.49 11.19
CA ASN A 54 11.48 -18.19 10.19
C ASN A 54 11.95 -17.25 9.08
N LYS A 55 11.07 -16.37 8.61
CA LYS A 55 11.38 -15.42 7.54
C LYS A 55 12.43 -14.39 7.96
N ILE A 56 12.27 -13.84 9.16
CA ILE A 56 13.23 -12.91 9.76
C ILE A 56 14.58 -13.60 10.02
N ALA A 57 14.56 -14.85 10.50
CA ALA A 57 15.79 -15.62 10.73
C ALA A 57 16.60 -15.83 9.43
N ASP A 58 15.93 -16.10 8.30
CA ASP A 58 16.60 -16.20 6.99
C ASP A 58 17.25 -14.86 6.57
N ALA A 59 16.53 -13.74 6.71
CA ALA A 59 17.08 -12.42 6.42
C ALA A 59 18.27 -12.07 7.31
N LEU A 60 18.16 -12.34 8.62
CA LEU A 60 19.21 -12.06 9.60
C LEU A 60 20.45 -12.95 9.41
N LYS A 61 20.25 -14.19 8.97
CA LYS A 61 21.35 -15.10 8.58
C LYS A 61 22.15 -14.51 7.41
N LYS A 62 21.46 -14.06 6.34
CA LYS A 62 22.12 -13.42 5.19
C LYS A 62 22.88 -12.16 5.59
N LEU A 63 22.34 -11.35 6.51
CA LEU A 63 23.02 -10.18 7.05
C LEU A 63 24.29 -10.56 7.85
N LYS A 64 24.21 -11.59 8.70
CA LYS A 64 25.37 -12.08 9.47
C LYS A 64 26.47 -12.66 8.56
N GLU A 65 26.10 -13.28 7.44
CA GLU A 65 27.07 -13.79 6.47
C GLU A 65 27.93 -12.69 5.83
N GLN A 66 27.46 -11.44 5.79
CA GLN A 66 28.23 -10.28 5.33
C GLN A 66 29.40 -9.90 6.25
N GLN A 67 29.51 -10.51 7.44
CA GLN A 67 30.67 -10.34 8.33
C GLN A 67 31.90 -11.16 7.88
N LYS A 68 31.75 -12.05 6.88
CA LYS A 68 32.87 -12.84 6.37
C LYS A 68 33.91 -11.93 5.72
N LYS A 69 35.13 -11.97 6.24
CA LYS A 69 36.25 -11.15 5.73
C LYS A 69 36.74 -11.71 4.39
N PRO A 70 36.95 -10.86 3.37
CA PRO A 70 37.66 -11.29 2.18
C PRO A 70 39.11 -11.65 2.53
N GLN A 71 39.60 -12.75 1.96
CA GLN A 71 40.99 -13.18 2.10
C GLN A 71 41.84 -12.56 1.02
N PHE A 72 42.98 -11.98 1.40
CA PHE A 72 43.93 -11.39 0.48
C PHE A 72 45.19 -12.27 0.41
N PRO A 73 45.72 -12.54 -0.78
CA PRO A 73 47.05 -13.11 -0.95
C PRO A 73 48.13 -12.27 -0.23
N GLN A 74 49.21 -12.92 0.19
CA GLN A 74 50.32 -12.25 0.89
C GLN A 74 50.93 -11.11 0.04
N ILE A 75 50.95 -11.26 -1.29
CA ILE A 75 51.45 -10.25 -2.25
C ILE A 75 50.70 -8.92 -2.18
N CYS A 76 49.48 -8.87 -1.67
CA CYS A 76 48.71 -7.63 -1.58
C CYS A 76 49.22 -6.70 -0.48
N LYS A 77 49.95 -7.22 0.53
CA LYS A 77 50.41 -6.43 1.68
C LYS A 77 51.48 -5.39 1.34
N ASP A 78 52.11 -5.53 0.19
CA ASP A 78 53.16 -4.62 -0.27
C ASP A 78 52.59 -3.35 -0.94
N TYR A 79 51.25 -3.26 -1.09
CA TYR A 79 50.55 -2.17 -1.75
C TYR A 79 49.83 -1.27 -0.74
N PRO A 80 49.92 0.07 -0.84
CA PRO A 80 49.23 1.01 0.06
C PRO A 80 47.72 0.79 0.15
N GLU A 81 47.08 0.39 -0.96
CA GLU A 81 45.65 0.13 -1.06
C GLU A 81 45.19 -0.96 -0.07
N TYR A 82 46.07 -1.91 0.28
CA TYR A 82 45.75 -2.94 1.25
C TYR A 82 45.46 -2.36 2.64
N GLU A 83 46.26 -1.40 3.11
CA GLU A 83 46.05 -0.75 4.41
C GLU A 83 44.77 0.08 4.41
N GLU A 84 44.48 0.80 3.33
CA GLU A 84 43.21 1.55 3.18
C GLU A 84 41.99 0.62 3.22
N ILE A 85 42.03 -0.49 2.47
CA ILE A 85 40.98 -1.51 2.48
C ILE A 85 40.79 -2.09 3.89
N ARG A 86 41.88 -2.38 4.60
CA ARG A 86 41.82 -2.90 5.98
C ARG A 86 41.20 -1.91 6.95
N GLU A 87 41.47 -0.62 6.81
CA GLU A 87 40.87 0.40 7.67
C GLU A 87 39.37 0.57 7.39
N HIS A 88 38.98 0.64 6.11
CA HIS A 88 37.56 0.65 5.74
C HIS A 88 36.82 -0.62 6.19
N GLN A 89 37.48 -1.80 6.16
CA GLN A 89 36.91 -3.03 6.70
C GLN A 89 36.62 -2.94 8.19
N LYS A 90 37.53 -2.37 9.00
CA LYS A 90 37.25 -2.19 10.44
C LYS A 90 36.05 -1.28 10.68
N GLN A 91 35.95 -0.19 9.91
CA GLN A 91 34.80 0.73 10.01
C GLN A 91 33.49 0.05 9.60
N TYR A 92 33.51 -0.68 8.48
CA TYR A 92 32.40 -1.49 8.01
C TYR A 92 31.98 -2.54 9.05
N GLU A 93 32.90 -3.31 9.61
CA GLU A 93 32.65 -4.33 10.64
C GLU A 93 32.01 -3.72 11.90
N LYS A 94 32.50 -2.56 12.33
CA LYS A 94 31.93 -1.82 13.49
C LYS A 94 30.50 -1.38 13.20
N LYS A 95 30.25 -0.82 12.02
CA LYS A 95 28.90 -0.37 11.60
C LYS A 95 27.95 -1.56 11.42
N LEU A 96 28.39 -2.63 10.77
CA LEU A 96 27.62 -3.85 10.56
C LEU A 96 27.26 -4.53 11.88
N SER A 97 28.20 -4.62 12.82
CA SER A 97 27.91 -5.18 14.15
C SER A 97 26.89 -4.34 14.93
N SER A 98 27.01 -3.01 14.85
CA SER A 98 26.01 -2.11 15.43
C SER A 98 24.64 -2.24 14.77
N LEU A 99 24.59 -2.43 13.44
CA LEU A 99 23.34 -2.64 12.70
C LEU A 99 22.69 -3.97 13.09
N ILE A 100 23.44 -5.07 13.10
CA ILE A 100 22.96 -6.39 13.51
C ILE A 100 22.39 -6.34 14.92
N LYS A 101 23.06 -5.63 15.85
CA LYS A 101 22.55 -5.45 17.21
C LYS A 101 21.19 -4.74 17.20
N LYS A 102 21.10 -3.56 16.57
CA LYS A 102 19.84 -2.80 16.48
C LYS A 102 18.70 -3.61 15.88
N VAL A 103 18.94 -4.26 14.74
CA VAL A 103 17.94 -5.11 14.08
C VAL A 103 17.52 -6.27 14.98
N THR A 104 18.45 -6.87 15.73
CA THR A 104 18.11 -7.96 16.67
C THR A 104 17.25 -7.44 17.83
N ASP A 105 17.56 -6.26 18.35
CA ASP A 105 16.77 -5.60 19.40
C ASP A 105 15.35 -5.30 18.87
N ASP A 106 15.23 -4.70 17.68
CA ASP A 106 13.93 -4.41 17.03
C ASP A 106 13.10 -5.68 16.76
N ILE A 107 13.75 -6.79 16.38
CA ILE A 107 13.09 -8.09 16.18
C ILE A 107 12.52 -8.63 17.49
N ALA A 108 13.28 -8.52 18.58
CA ALA A 108 12.86 -8.98 19.91
C ALA A 108 11.69 -8.16 20.45
N GLU A 109 11.67 -6.86 20.14
CA GLU A 109 10.61 -5.92 20.52
C GLU A 109 9.41 -5.96 19.56
N ARG A 110 9.52 -6.65 18.41
CA ARG A 110 8.52 -6.64 17.31
C ARG A 110 8.23 -5.22 16.79
N SER A 111 9.26 -4.40 16.69
CA SER A 111 9.20 -2.98 16.30
C SER A 111 9.85 -2.72 14.93
N LEU A 112 10.00 -3.73 14.08
CA LEU A 112 10.44 -3.48 12.71
C LEU A 112 9.38 -2.64 11.99
N LYS A 113 9.79 -1.75 11.10
CA LYS A 113 8.86 -0.95 10.27
C LYS A 113 7.82 -1.80 9.54
N ALA A 114 8.22 -2.99 9.07
CA ALA A 114 7.31 -3.96 8.44
C ALA A 114 6.25 -4.48 9.44
N ASP A 115 6.62 -4.72 10.70
CA ASP A 115 5.68 -5.15 11.75
C ASP A 115 4.61 -4.08 11.99
N GLU A 116 5.04 -2.83 12.16
CA GLU A 116 4.14 -1.70 12.39
C GLU A 116 3.13 -1.57 11.25
N LYS A 117 3.62 -1.59 10.01
CA LYS A 117 2.79 -1.39 8.83
C LYS A 117 1.85 -2.57 8.53
N ILE A 118 2.30 -3.80 8.69
CA ILE A 118 1.43 -4.97 8.51
C ILE A 118 0.37 -5.01 9.61
N SER A 119 0.72 -4.64 10.84
CA SER A 119 -0.25 -4.53 11.94
C SER A 119 -1.31 -3.48 11.62
N GLU A 120 -0.91 -2.31 11.12
CA GLU A 120 -1.82 -1.25 10.67
C GLU A 120 -2.79 -1.77 9.59
N LEU A 121 -2.29 -2.54 8.60
CA LEU A 121 -3.14 -3.16 7.57
C LEU A 121 -4.12 -4.16 8.16
N PHE A 122 -3.67 -5.04 9.04
CA PHE A 122 -4.50 -6.09 9.64
C PHE A 122 -5.60 -5.51 10.54
N GLU A 123 -5.34 -4.40 11.22
CA GLU A 123 -6.34 -3.68 12.03
C GLU A 123 -7.44 -3.06 11.16
N LYS A 124 -7.09 -2.57 9.97
CA LYS A 124 -8.03 -1.98 9.00
C LYS A 124 -8.73 -3.02 8.11
N ALA A 125 -8.25 -4.26 8.08
CA ALA A 125 -8.77 -5.31 7.22
C ALA A 125 -10.13 -5.85 7.70
N SER A 126 -10.90 -6.38 6.75
CA SER A 126 -12.12 -7.14 7.03
C SER A 126 -11.76 -8.58 7.42
N LEU A 127 -11.68 -8.81 8.73
CA LEU A 127 -11.37 -10.13 9.30
C LEU A 127 -12.49 -11.14 9.00
N ILE A 128 -12.12 -12.29 8.44
CA ILE A 128 -13.00 -13.45 8.29
C ILE A 128 -12.55 -14.51 9.27
N ASN A 129 -13.45 -14.98 10.14
CA ASN A 129 -13.18 -16.07 11.05
C ASN A 129 -13.84 -17.36 10.51
N PRO A 130 -13.07 -18.32 9.98
CA PRO A 130 -13.59 -19.60 9.52
C PRO A 130 -14.37 -20.33 10.62
N ASP A 131 -15.64 -20.63 10.35
CA ASP A 131 -16.43 -21.50 11.21
C ASP A 131 -16.23 -22.98 10.84
N ALA A 132 -16.84 -23.87 11.62
CA ALA A 132 -16.71 -25.31 11.39
C ALA A 132 -17.22 -25.73 10.00
N GLU A 133 -18.23 -25.05 9.44
CA GLU A 133 -18.76 -25.37 8.11
C GLU A 133 -17.77 -25.02 7.01
N LEU A 134 -17.16 -23.83 7.09
CA LEU A 134 -16.13 -23.38 6.16
C LEU A 134 -14.91 -24.31 6.21
N ILE A 135 -14.49 -24.72 7.40
CA ILE A 135 -13.39 -25.69 7.56
C ILE A 135 -13.74 -27.04 6.92
N LEU A 136 -15.00 -27.49 7.00
CA LEU A 136 -15.43 -28.72 6.32
C LEU A 136 -15.41 -28.57 4.79
N LYS A 137 -15.82 -27.42 4.24
CA LYS A 137 -15.70 -27.14 2.80
C LYS A 137 -14.25 -27.15 2.34
N ALA A 138 -13.35 -26.53 3.10
CA ALA A 138 -11.92 -26.53 2.81
C ALA A 138 -11.31 -27.95 2.84
N LYS A 139 -11.73 -28.79 3.80
CA LYS A 139 -11.33 -30.21 3.84
C LYS A 139 -11.83 -30.98 2.62
N LEU A 140 -13.11 -30.80 2.28
CA LEU A 140 -13.70 -31.47 1.12
C LEU A 140 -12.99 -31.06 -0.18
N ARG A 141 -12.69 -29.77 -0.38
CA ARG A 141 -11.90 -29.24 -1.50
C ARG A 141 -10.58 -30.00 -1.66
N MET A 142 -9.87 -30.19 -0.56
CA MET A 142 -8.60 -30.93 -0.54
C MET A 142 -8.79 -32.41 -0.84
N GLU A 143 -9.81 -33.05 -0.26
CA GLU A 143 -10.10 -34.48 -0.47
C GLU A 143 -10.47 -34.81 -1.92
N VAL A 144 -11.13 -33.89 -2.63
CA VAL A 144 -11.50 -34.05 -4.05
C VAL A 144 -10.45 -33.52 -5.03
N GLY A 145 -9.34 -32.96 -4.53
CA GLY A 145 -8.22 -32.49 -5.35
C GLY A 145 -8.46 -31.15 -6.06
N ASN A 146 -9.38 -30.33 -5.57
CA ASN A 146 -9.65 -29.01 -6.13
C ASN A 146 -8.61 -27.99 -5.63
N PRO A 147 -8.01 -27.14 -6.49
CA PRO A 147 -7.15 -26.04 -6.07
C PRO A 147 -7.97 -24.94 -5.36
N PRO A 148 -7.36 -24.01 -4.61
CA PRO A 148 -5.96 -23.98 -4.24
C PRO A 148 -5.71 -24.86 -3.01
N GLY A 149 -4.52 -25.48 -2.97
CA GLY A 149 -4.03 -26.27 -1.85
C GLY A 149 -3.20 -27.48 -2.29
N LYS A 150 -2.49 -28.06 -1.32
CA LYS A 150 -1.62 -29.23 -1.48
C LYS A 150 -1.73 -30.19 -0.30
N ASP A 151 -1.39 -31.45 -0.53
CA ASP A 151 -1.48 -32.51 0.48
C ASP A 151 -0.81 -32.09 1.80
N GLY A 152 -1.58 -32.17 2.89
CA GLY A 152 -1.11 -31.83 4.24
C GLY A 152 -1.23 -30.36 4.65
N SER A 153 -1.72 -29.47 3.77
CA SER A 153 -2.04 -28.08 4.10
C SER A 153 -3.49 -27.74 3.78
N LEU A 154 -4.20 -27.16 4.75
CA LEU A 154 -5.56 -26.61 4.55
C LEU A 154 -5.56 -25.08 4.35
N GLY A 155 -4.40 -24.42 4.44
CA GLY A 155 -4.32 -22.96 4.50
C GLY A 155 -4.99 -22.27 3.31
N ASP A 156 -4.54 -22.61 2.11
CA ASP A 156 -5.07 -22.04 0.86
C ASP A 156 -6.53 -22.40 0.62
N ALA A 157 -6.92 -23.62 0.94
CA ALA A 157 -8.31 -24.06 0.84
C ALA A 157 -9.22 -23.24 1.78
N ILE A 158 -8.80 -22.99 3.02
CA ILE A 158 -9.54 -22.15 3.97
C ILE A 158 -9.62 -20.71 3.48
N ASN A 159 -8.51 -20.17 2.97
CA ASN A 159 -8.48 -18.80 2.44
C ASN A 159 -9.46 -18.64 1.29
N TRP A 160 -9.42 -19.55 0.31
CA TRP A 160 -10.28 -19.48 -0.87
C TRP A 160 -11.77 -19.68 -0.56
N GLU A 161 -12.12 -20.68 0.27
CA GLU A 161 -13.50 -20.87 0.74
C GLU A 161 -14.01 -19.66 1.53
N SER A 162 -13.14 -18.98 2.27
CA SER A 162 -13.47 -17.73 2.97
C SER A 162 -13.85 -16.62 1.99
N LEU A 163 -13.08 -16.46 0.92
CA LEU A 163 -13.34 -15.44 -0.11
C LEU A 163 -14.63 -15.72 -0.88
N LEU A 164 -14.83 -16.97 -1.33
CA LEU A 164 -16.04 -17.39 -2.05
C LEU A 164 -17.31 -17.08 -1.26
N LEU A 165 -17.28 -17.29 0.06
CA LEU A 165 -18.44 -17.11 0.93
C LEU A 165 -18.71 -15.66 1.32
N HIS A 166 -17.66 -14.85 1.55
CA HIS A 166 -17.82 -13.54 2.20
C HIS A 166 -17.82 -12.36 1.23
N ILE A 167 -17.20 -12.49 0.05
CA ILE A 167 -17.21 -11.43 -0.95
C ILE A 167 -18.59 -11.37 -1.60
N PRO A 168 -19.26 -10.19 -1.63
CA PRO A 168 -20.59 -10.08 -2.21
C PRO A 168 -20.66 -10.56 -3.67
N MET A 169 -21.74 -11.26 -3.99
CA MET A 169 -22.00 -11.71 -5.36
C MET A 169 -22.11 -10.50 -6.31
N GLY A 170 -21.47 -10.59 -7.47
CA GLY A 170 -21.40 -9.55 -8.48
C GLY A 170 -20.22 -8.57 -8.31
N GLU A 171 -19.42 -8.70 -7.25
CA GLU A 171 -18.24 -7.86 -7.04
C GLU A 171 -16.94 -8.60 -7.41
N ASP A 172 -16.06 -7.93 -8.16
CA ASP A 172 -14.77 -8.49 -8.59
C ASP A 172 -13.80 -8.67 -7.42
N LEU A 173 -12.99 -9.73 -7.49
CA LEU A 173 -11.89 -10.01 -6.57
C LEU A 173 -10.55 -9.66 -7.22
N HIS A 174 -9.71 -8.92 -6.49
CA HIS A 174 -8.30 -8.74 -6.81
C HIS A 174 -7.49 -9.64 -5.88
N LEU A 175 -6.80 -10.65 -6.45
CA LEU A 175 -6.07 -11.67 -5.70
C LEU A 175 -4.57 -11.48 -5.92
N VAL A 176 -3.83 -11.24 -4.83
CA VAL A 176 -2.37 -11.13 -4.85
C VAL A 176 -1.77 -12.36 -4.16
N ALA A 177 -1.16 -13.26 -4.92
CA ALA A 177 -0.52 -14.46 -4.35
C ALA A 177 0.71 -14.91 -5.15
N ASP A 178 1.71 -15.44 -4.43
CA ASP A 178 2.95 -15.95 -5.03
C ASP A 178 3.05 -17.50 -4.97
N ASP A 179 2.00 -18.20 -4.51
CA ASP A 179 1.98 -19.68 -4.38
C ASP A 179 1.46 -20.37 -5.66
N LYS A 180 2.15 -21.45 -6.07
CA LYS A 180 1.83 -22.36 -7.19
C LYS A 180 0.45 -22.98 -7.10
N ASP A 181 -0.11 -22.99 -5.91
CA ASP A 181 -1.45 -23.49 -5.67
C ASP A 181 -2.52 -22.60 -6.34
N TYR A 182 -2.25 -21.31 -6.60
CA TYR A 182 -3.16 -20.36 -7.24
C TYR A 182 -2.96 -20.19 -8.76
N TYR A 183 -1.72 -20.15 -9.25
CA TYR A 183 -1.44 -19.76 -10.64
C TYR A 183 -1.28 -20.93 -11.60
N SER A 184 -1.51 -20.65 -12.88
CA SER A 184 -1.47 -21.63 -13.96
C SER A 184 -0.06 -22.16 -14.20
N VAL A 185 0.03 -23.46 -14.51
CA VAL A 185 1.30 -24.09 -14.91
C VAL A 185 1.72 -23.64 -16.33
N LEU A 186 0.77 -23.13 -17.12
CA LEU A 186 1.01 -22.64 -18.50
C LEU A 186 1.46 -21.18 -18.53
N ASP A 187 0.92 -20.37 -17.62
CA ASP A 187 1.30 -18.97 -17.44
C ASP A 187 1.31 -18.63 -15.95
N GLU A 188 2.51 -18.39 -15.42
CA GLU A 188 2.69 -18.07 -14.01
C GLU A 188 2.06 -16.73 -13.59
N ASN A 189 1.65 -15.88 -14.54
CA ASN A 189 0.93 -14.63 -14.27
C ASN A 189 -0.59 -14.76 -14.42
N ALA A 190 -1.10 -15.95 -14.76
CA ALA A 190 -2.53 -16.22 -14.85
C ALA A 190 -3.00 -17.06 -13.66
N LEU A 191 -4.22 -16.81 -13.18
CA LEU A 191 -4.87 -17.70 -12.21
C LEU A 191 -5.18 -19.04 -12.89
N LYS A 192 -5.25 -20.14 -12.12
CA LYS A 192 -5.75 -21.41 -12.64
C LYS A 192 -7.18 -21.27 -13.17
N ASP A 193 -7.43 -21.76 -14.37
CA ASP A 193 -8.76 -21.73 -15.01
C ASP A 193 -9.87 -22.28 -14.09
N PHE A 194 -9.58 -23.34 -13.33
CA PHE A 194 -10.53 -23.91 -12.36
C PHE A 194 -11.03 -22.86 -11.34
N LEU A 195 -10.13 -22.01 -10.83
CA LEU A 195 -10.48 -20.99 -9.84
C LEU A 195 -11.27 -19.84 -10.47
N ILE A 196 -10.94 -19.50 -11.72
CA ILE A 196 -11.69 -18.51 -12.52
C ILE A 196 -13.11 -19.02 -12.73
N ASP A 197 -13.26 -20.24 -13.28
CA ASP A 197 -14.55 -20.85 -13.57
C ASP A 197 -15.42 -21.00 -12.32
N GLU A 198 -14.82 -21.42 -11.20
CA GLU A 198 -15.50 -21.56 -9.92
C GLU A 198 -15.99 -20.20 -9.40
N TRP A 199 -15.12 -19.19 -9.41
CA TRP A 199 -15.47 -17.85 -8.97
C TRP A 199 -16.58 -17.24 -9.83
N THR A 200 -16.44 -17.27 -11.16
CA THR A 200 -17.46 -16.75 -12.08
C THR A 200 -18.78 -17.51 -11.91
N SER A 201 -18.73 -18.81 -11.65
CA SER A 201 -19.93 -19.62 -11.42
C SER A 201 -20.62 -19.31 -10.09
N ASN A 202 -19.86 -19.12 -9.01
CA ASN A 202 -20.39 -18.92 -7.66
C ASN A 202 -20.71 -17.46 -7.35
N ASN A 203 -19.77 -16.55 -7.65
CA ASN A 203 -19.81 -15.14 -7.28
C ASN A 203 -20.29 -14.24 -8.43
N LYS A 204 -20.45 -14.75 -9.66
CA LYS A 204 -20.99 -13.99 -10.81
C LYS A 204 -20.20 -12.71 -11.14
N SER A 205 -18.89 -12.75 -10.94
CA SER A 205 -17.94 -11.66 -11.19
C SER A 205 -16.59 -12.22 -11.66
N ASP A 206 -15.61 -11.35 -11.84
CA ASP A 206 -14.28 -11.72 -12.32
C ASP A 206 -13.23 -11.74 -11.19
N VAL A 207 -12.15 -12.50 -11.38
CA VAL A 207 -10.96 -12.47 -10.54
C VAL A 207 -9.79 -11.89 -11.32
N ARG A 208 -9.20 -10.81 -10.82
CA ARG A 208 -7.92 -10.28 -11.31
C ARG A 208 -6.78 -10.79 -10.45
N PHE A 209 -5.84 -11.48 -11.08
CA PHE A 209 -4.73 -12.13 -10.39
C PHE A 209 -3.41 -11.36 -10.56
N TYR A 210 -2.66 -11.26 -9.47
CA TYR A 210 -1.38 -10.59 -9.39
C TYR A 210 -0.39 -11.44 -8.60
N ARG A 211 0.86 -11.50 -9.08
CA ARG A 211 1.95 -12.18 -8.37
C ARG A 211 2.54 -11.31 -7.27
N ARG A 212 2.43 -9.99 -7.43
CA ARG A 212 3.01 -8.97 -6.53
C ARG A 212 2.06 -7.80 -6.37
N LEU A 213 2.12 -7.16 -5.20
CA LEU A 213 1.33 -5.97 -4.92
C LEU A 213 1.70 -4.81 -5.87
N SER A 214 2.96 -4.74 -6.29
CA SER A 214 3.45 -3.83 -7.34
C SER A 214 2.68 -3.89 -8.65
N GLN A 215 2.28 -5.10 -9.09
CA GLN A 215 1.53 -5.29 -10.33
C GLN A 215 0.10 -4.74 -10.19
N PHE A 216 -0.53 -4.99 -9.04
CA PHE A 216 -1.82 -4.42 -8.71
C PHE A 216 -1.78 -2.89 -8.75
N PHE A 217 -0.79 -2.26 -8.11
CA PHE A 217 -0.66 -0.80 -8.14
C PHE A 217 -0.37 -0.26 -9.54
N LYS A 218 0.46 -0.95 -10.32
CA LYS A 218 0.76 -0.51 -11.69
C LYS A 218 -0.48 -0.50 -12.60
N GLU A 219 -1.42 -1.42 -12.38
CA GLU A 219 -2.64 -1.50 -13.19
C GLU A 219 -3.68 -0.46 -12.76
N HIS A 220 -3.93 -0.33 -11.46
CA HIS A 220 -5.02 0.50 -10.93
C HIS A 220 -4.59 1.92 -10.56
N TYR A 221 -3.30 2.14 -10.32
CA TYR A 221 -2.71 3.40 -9.88
C TYR A 221 -1.36 3.68 -10.58
N PRO A 222 -1.30 3.66 -11.94
CA PRO A 222 -0.05 3.72 -12.71
C PRO A 222 0.79 4.98 -12.48
N ASP A 223 0.12 6.11 -12.26
CA ASP A 223 0.76 7.41 -12.11
C ASP A 223 1.24 7.70 -10.68
N ILE A 224 0.89 6.81 -9.74
CA ILE A 224 1.12 7.00 -8.31
C ILE A 224 2.36 6.23 -7.90
N LYS A 225 3.49 6.94 -7.82
CA LYS A 225 4.77 6.35 -7.39
C LYS A 225 4.91 6.38 -5.89
N LEU A 226 4.42 7.42 -5.25
CA LEU A 226 4.50 7.61 -3.81
C LEU A 226 3.11 7.61 -3.16
N ALA A 227 2.99 7.03 -1.98
CA ALA A 227 1.82 7.10 -1.11
C ALA A 227 1.51 8.56 -0.74
N ALA A 228 2.52 9.42 -0.60
CA ALA A 228 2.27 10.85 -0.40
C ALA A 228 1.57 11.51 -1.60
N GLU A 229 1.88 11.07 -2.84
CA GLU A 229 1.17 11.53 -4.04
C GLU A 229 -0.27 10.97 -4.04
N LEU A 230 -0.45 9.71 -3.63
CA LEU A 230 -1.77 9.09 -3.48
C LEU A 230 -2.64 9.83 -2.47
N GLU A 231 -2.11 10.13 -1.28
CA GLU A 231 -2.82 10.87 -0.24
C GLU A 231 -3.24 12.26 -0.74
N LYS A 232 -2.37 12.92 -1.51
CA LYS A 232 -2.66 14.21 -2.13
C LYS A 232 -3.79 14.09 -3.16
N GLU A 233 -3.70 13.14 -4.10
CA GLU A 233 -4.76 12.88 -5.09
C GLU A 233 -6.10 12.55 -4.44
N LEU A 234 -6.10 11.74 -3.39
CA LEU A 234 -7.32 11.40 -2.64
C LEU A 234 -7.89 12.63 -1.92
N ALA A 235 -7.05 13.51 -1.38
CA ALA A 235 -7.51 14.76 -0.76
C ALA A 235 -8.11 15.73 -1.79
N ILE A 236 -7.56 15.77 -3.02
CA ILE A 236 -8.15 16.55 -4.13
C ILE A 236 -9.53 15.98 -4.47
N ASN A 237 -9.64 14.67 -4.66
CA ASN A 237 -10.91 14.01 -4.95
C ASN A 237 -11.96 14.20 -3.84
N GLU A 238 -11.55 14.23 -2.57
CA GLU A 238 -12.44 14.55 -1.45
C GLU A 238 -12.98 15.98 -1.52
N LEU A 239 -12.16 16.95 -1.96
CA LEU A 239 -12.60 18.33 -2.16
C LEU A 239 -13.53 18.44 -3.37
N VAL A 240 -13.16 17.81 -4.49
CA VAL A 240 -13.97 17.75 -5.73
C VAL A 240 -15.38 17.25 -5.41
N ASN A 241 -15.47 16.14 -4.67
CA ASN A 241 -16.72 15.48 -4.36
C ASN A 241 -17.33 15.90 -3.01
N SER A 242 -16.85 17.00 -2.42
CA SER A 242 -17.36 17.47 -1.14
C SER A 242 -18.85 17.80 -1.26
N SER A 243 -19.65 17.23 -0.36
CA SER A 243 -21.13 17.32 -0.40
C SER A 243 -21.71 18.16 0.72
N ASN A 244 -20.86 18.66 1.61
CA ASN A 244 -21.21 19.53 2.72
C ASN A 244 -19.98 20.33 3.22
N PHE A 245 -20.22 21.35 4.03
CA PHE A 245 -19.16 22.22 4.56
C PHE A 245 -18.13 21.46 5.39
N ALA A 246 -18.56 20.54 6.26
CA ALA A 246 -17.64 19.76 7.09
C ALA A 246 -16.67 18.91 6.25
N SER A 247 -17.15 18.28 5.18
CA SER A 247 -16.30 17.54 4.24
C SER A 247 -15.34 18.46 3.48
N THR A 248 -15.78 19.68 3.14
CA THR A 248 -14.95 20.70 2.47
C THR A 248 -13.78 21.14 3.36
N HIS A 249 -14.06 21.59 4.59
CA HIS A 249 -13.00 21.98 5.54
C HIS A 249 -12.03 20.81 5.83
N SER A 250 -12.56 19.58 5.97
CA SER A 250 -11.70 18.41 6.19
C SER A 250 -10.76 18.14 5.01
N ALA A 251 -11.25 18.29 3.77
CA ALA A 251 -10.43 18.13 2.58
C ALA A 251 -9.37 19.25 2.46
N ILE A 252 -9.76 20.51 2.67
CA ILE A 252 -8.84 21.66 2.65
C ILE A 252 -7.74 21.51 3.72
N ALA A 253 -8.09 21.12 4.94
CA ALA A 253 -7.11 20.90 6.01
C ALA A 253 -6.09 19.79 5.68
N LYS A 254 -6.47 18.79 4.87
CA LYS A 254 -5.54 17.77 4.35
C LYS A 254 -4.66 18.36 3.26
N LEU A 255 -5.23 19.12 2.33
CA LEU A 255 -4.53 19.72 1.19
C LEU A 255 -3.50 20.76 1.62
N GLN A 256 -3.76 21.53 2.67
CA GLN A 256 -2.84 22.54 3.23
C GLN A 256 -1.49 21.96 3.70
N LYS A 257 -1.38 20.63 3.86
CA LYS A 257 -0.11 19.97 4.22
C LYS A 257 0.87 19.89 3.04
N TYR A 258 0.40 20.08 1.81
CA TYR A 258 1.20 19.99 0.60
C TYR A 258 1.53 21.39 0.08
N ALA A 259 2.80 21.65 -0.19
CA ALA A 259 3.25 22.92 -0.74
C ALA A 259 3.06 23.00 -2.27
N GLU A 260 3.18 21.86 -2.97
CA GLU A 260 3.31 21.80 -4.42
C GLU A 260 2.21 20.95 -5.07
N PHE A 261 1.57 21.52 -6.09
CA PHE A 261 0.59 20.87 -6.96
C PHE A 261 1.10 20.91 -8.40
N ASN A 262 0.90 19.83 -9.14
CA ASN A 262 1.23 19.84 -10.57
C ASN A 262 0.16 20.60 -11.37
N LYS A 263 0.45 20.92 -12.63
CA LYS A 263 -0.46 21.65 -13.51
C LYS A 263 -1.90 21.10 -13.54
N SER A 264 -2.07 19.79 -13.63
CA SER A 264 -3.40 19.17 -13.66
C SER A 264 -4.14 19.37 -12.34
N GLN A 265 -3.45 19.11 -11.22
CA GLN A 265 -3.98 19.26 -9.86
C GLN A 265 -4.38 20.72 -9.57
N SER A 266 -3.53 21.68 -9.94
CA SER A 266 -3.79 23.11 -9.72
C SER A 266 -5.03 23.59 -10.48
N ASN A 267 -5.19 23.15 -11.74
CA ASN A 267 -6.38 23.46 -12.54
C ASN A 267 -7.64 22.82 -11.97
N GLU A 268 -7.57 21.56 -11.56
CA GLU A 268 -8.70 20.85 -10.95
C GLU A 268 -9.17 21.53 -9.65
N LEU A 269 -8.23 21.84 -8.75
CA LEU A 269 -8.52 22.55 -7.51
C LEU A 269 -9.17 23.92 -7.77
N ALA A 270 -8.62 24.66 -8.75
CA ALA A 270 -9.14 25.96 -9.13
C ALA A 270 -10.58 25.87 -9.70
N GLN A 271 -10.80 24.93 -10.61
CA GLN A 271 -12.10 24.66 -11.21
C GLN A 271 -13.14 24.28 -10.15
N VAL A 272 -12.76 23.43 -9.19
CA VAL A 272 -13.64 22.98 -8.10
C VAL A 272 -14.04 24.12 -7.18
N GLY A 273 -13.14 25.06 -6.88
CA GLY A 273 -13.45 26.25 -6.07
C GLY A 273 -14.56 27.12 -6.65
N LEU A 274 -14.68 27.13 -7.97
CA LEU A 274 -15.67 27.92 -8.70
C LEU A 274 -16.95 27.15 -9.03
N SER A 275 -16.86 25.82 -9.21
CA SER A 275 -17.97 25.00 -9.69
C SER A 275 -18.69 24.21 -8.60
N ASN A 276 -18.03 23.90 -7.47
CA ASN A 276 -18.68 23.23 -6.35
C ASN A 276 -19.44 24.25 -5.50
N SER A 277 -20.78 24.14 -5.52
CA SER A 277 -21.68 25.03 -4.78
C SER A 277 -21.41 25.09 -3.28
N GLN A 278 -20.94 24.00 -2.67
CA GLN A 278 -20.63 23.97 -1.25
C GLN A 278 -19.44 24.87 -0.95
N ILE A 279 -18.40 24.81 -1.79
CA ILE A 279 -17.19 25.63 -1.64
C ILE A 279 -17.51 27.10 -1.89
N ASN A 280 -18.27 27.41 -2.93
CA ASN A 280 -18.64 28.80 -3.25
C ASN A 280 -19.41 29.47 -2.09
N TRP A 281 -20.28 28.74 -1.39
CA TRP A 281 -21.03 29.29 -0.24
C TRP A 281 -20.15 29.63 0.96
N ILE A 282 -19.06 28.90 1.16
CA ILE A 282 -18.15 29.09 2.30
C ILE A 282 -16.79 29.61 1.84
N PHE A 283 -16.72 30.22 0.66
CA PHE A 283 -15.43 30.62 0.07
C PHE A 283 -14.68 31.61 0.97
N CYS A 284 -15.42 32.46 1.69
CA CYS A 284 -14.86 33.44 2.62
C CYS A 284 -14.54 32.88 4.01
N ASP A 285 -14.79 31.61 4.29
CA ASP A 285 -14.36 31.00 5.56
C ASP A 285 -12.83 31.01 5.62
N ASP A 286 -12.26 31.29 6.79
CA ASP A 286 -10.84 31.59 6.97
C ASP A 286 -9.90 30.56 6.31
N ASP A 287 -10.18 29.28 6.46
CA ASP A 287 -9.35 28.19 5.92
C ASP A 287 -9.54 28.00 4.41
N VAL A 288 -10.77 28.14 3.91
CA VAL A 288 -11.11 28.04 2.48
C VAL A 288 -10.48 29.20 1.71
N PHE A 289 -10.71 30.43 2.19
CA PHE A 289 -10.16 31.65 1.63
C PHE A 289 -8.63 31.61 1.60
N SER A 290 -8.02 31.26 2.74
CA SER A 290 -6.56 31.14 2.87
C SER A 290 -5.98 30.09 1.92
N PHE A 291 -6.67 28.95 1.75
CA PHE A 291 -6.25 27.91 0.82
C PHE A 291 -6.24 28.40 -0.62
N TYR A 292 -7.34 28.98 -1.12
CA TYR A 292 -7.42 29.46 -2.51
C TYR A 292 -6.48 30.65 -2.78
N LYS A 293 -6.28 31.52 -1.80
CA LYS A 293 -5.29 32.60 -1.88
C LYS A 293 -3.87 32.05 -1.98
N SER A 294 -3.53 31.04 -1.18
CA SER A 294 -2.24 30.34 -1.26
C SER A 294 -2.06 29.62 -2.60
N LEU A 295 -3.11 28.96 -3.09
CA LEU A 295 -3.11 28.27 -4.37
C LEU A 295 -2.78 29.23 -5.52
N LEU A 296 -3.44 30.39 -5.60
CA LEU A 296 -3.15 31.38 -6.65
C LEU A 296 -1.75 31.99 -6.52
N ASN A 297 -1.31 32.30 -5.30
CA ASN A 297 0.00 32.92 -5.09
C ASN A 297 1.16 31.99 -5.50
N ASN A 298 1.04 30.69 -5.19
CA ASN A 298 2.11 29.74 -5.42
C ASN A 298 2.01 29.07 -6.80
N HIS A 299 0.79 28.79 -7.26
CA HIS A 299 0.51 27.95 -8.43
C HIS A 299 -0.26 28.66 -9.55
N GLY A 300 -0.51 29.98 -9.44
CA GLY A 300 -1.28 30.74 -10.44
C GLY A 300 -0.73 30.63 -11.86
N HIS A 301 0.58 30.46 -12.02
CA HIS A 301 1.23 30.28 -13.34
C HIS A 301 0.95 28.92 -14.01
N ASP A 302 0.52 27.93 -13.23
CA ASP A 302 0.14 26.60 -13.71
C ASP A 302 -1.38 26.49 -13.95
N ILE A 303 -2.17 27.46 -13.53
CA ILE A 303 -3.63 27.49 -13.68
C ILE A 303 -3.99 28.23 -14.98
N GLU A 304 -5.03 27.78 -15.67
CA GLU A 304 -5.56 28.47 -16.85
C GLU A 304 -5.99 29.90 -16.51
N ASP A 305 -5.60 30.87 -17.35
CA ASP A 305 -5.81 32.31 -17.11
C ASP A 305 -7.27 32.64 -16.76
N GLU A 306 -8.25 31.99 -17.41
CA GLU A 306 -9.68 32.18 -17.14
C GLU A 306 -10.07 31.77 -15.70
N LEU A 307 -9.48 30.71 -15.17
CA LEU A 307 -9.74 30.26 -13.80
C LEU A 307 -9.06 31.17 -12.78
N VAL A 308 -7.86 31.68 -13.09
CA VAL A 308 -7.15 32.66 -12.26
C VAL A 308 -7.98 33.92 -12.10
N GLU A 309 -8.48 34.49 -13.20
CA GLU A 309 -9.30 35.71 -13.18
C GLU A 309 -10.56 35.54 -12.31
N LYS A 310 -11.26 34.41 -12.46
CA LYS A 310 -12.47 34.12 -11.69
C LYS A 310 -12.19 33.91 -10.20
N LEU A 311 -11.17 33.13 -9.84
CA LEU A 311 -10.80 32.93 -8.44
C LEU A 311 -10.34 34.23 -7.79
N GLN A 312 -9.60 35.06 -8.52
CA GLN A 312 -9.16 36.34 -8.00
C GLN A 312 -10.33 37.28 -7.72
N ALA A 313 -11.39 37.23 -8.56
CA ALA A 313 -12.62 37.99 -8.29
C ALA A 313 -13.33 37.54 -7.01
N GLU A 314 -13.44 36.22 -6.77
CA GLU A 314 -14.02 35.67 -5.52
C GLU A 314 -13.21 36.07 -4.29
N ILE A 315 -11.87 36.04 -4.37
CA ILE A 315 -10.99 36.50 -3.29
C ILE A 315 -11.23 37.98 -2.97
N ILE A 316 -11.26 38.83 -3.99
CA ILE A 316 -11.50 40.27 -3.81
C ILE A 316 -12.87 40.50 -3.17
N GLN A 317 -13.91 39.76 -3.58
CA GLN A 317 -15.24 39.86 -3.01
C GLN A 317 -15.25 39.56 -1.51
N CYS A 318 -14.54 38.51 -1.07
CA CYS A 318 -14.42 38.21 0.36
C CYS A 318 -13.64 39.28 1.14
N GLU A 319 -12.56 39.82 0.57
CA GLU A 319 -11.78 40.91 1.19
C GLU A 319 -12.63 42.16 1.37
N THR A 320 -13.49 42.51 0.40
CA THR A 320 -14.39 43.68 0.50
C THR A 320 -15.56 43.50 1.47
N ASN A 321 -16.01 42.26 1.71
CA ASN A 321 -17.13 41.99 2.63
C ASN A 321 -16.71 41.94 4.11
N GLY A 322 -15.40 41.88 4.41
CA GLY A 322 -14.85 41.84 5.76
C GLY A 322 -14.42 43.21 6.33
N GLU A 323 -14.62 44.30 5.57
CA GLU A 323 -14.24 45.67 5.97
C GLU A 323 -15.40 46.53 6.53
N ASP A 324 -16.60 45.96 6.71
CA ASP A 324 -17.78 46.61 7.34
C ASP A 324 -18.00 46.16 8.81
#